data_AF-A0A915BTV3-F1
#
_entry.id   AF-A0A915BTV3-F1
#
_cell.length_a   1.000
_cell.length_b   1.000
_cell.length_c   1.000
_cell.angle_alpha   90.00
_cell.angle_beta   90.00
_cell.angle_gamma   90.00
#
_symmetry.space_group_name_H-M   'P 1'
#
loop_
_entity.id
_entity.type
_entity.pdbx_description
1 polymer ?
#
loop_
_entity_poly.entity_id
_entity_poly.type
_entity_poly.pdbx_seq_one_letter_code
_entity_poly.pdbx_strand_id
1 'polypeptide(L)'
;MRKATSCNFSLNAGFWNFRSKRHIFIYLAMVYVLVLIFYLALAITGTFSFSHIFDVYSLNFLHSKTDTLHELLVNNFLALFPVFTLSSNYPIVACTLINNLTVQVDLISELFFSDTKMQVLGSSAMGFNPHYLLKLYTRKGNDPACLLEDRPDSDPEIVVVDTISKIGQWRHYAIALVVIASATLIAFCTDNVLMLTSITGSYPGVGVQYIIPSIIAIYGRRFSTLNIGAEVPRAVRSPFSSSLWPIAMLIWSAFIVLMVILESCHAFTYLP
;
A
#
# COMPACT_ATOMS: atom_id res chain seq x y z
N MET A 1 -29.84 -33.21 -10.89
CA MET A 1 -28.77 -33.51 -11.86
C MET A 1 -28.87 -32.58 -13.07
N ARG A 2 -28.00 -31.57 -13.16
CA ARG A 2 -27.57 -30.98 -14.43
C ARG A 2 -26.33 -30.11 -14.18
N LYS A 3 -25.24 -30.42 -14.89
CA LYS A 3 -23.98 -29.66 -14.93
C LYS A 3 -24.25 -28.29 -15.54
N ALA A 4 -23.65 -27.25 -14.98
CA ALA A 4 -23.33 -26.03 -15.69
C ALA A 4 -21.84 -25.74 -15.46
N THR A 5 -21.04 -26.07 -16.48
CA THR A 5 -19.67 -25.63 -16.66
C THR A 5 -19.66 -24.15 -17.02
N SER A 6 -19.12 -23.32 -16.13
CA SER A 6 -18.68 -21.96 -16.44
C SER A 6 -17.32 -21.70 -15.78
N CYS A 7 -16.35 -22.57 -16.06
CA CYS A 7 -14.94 -22.21 -16.02
C CYS A 7 -14.57 -21.79 -17.45
N ASN A 8 -14.32 -20.50 -17.69
CA ASN A 8 -13.44 -20.02 -18.78
C ASN A 8 -13.12 -18.50 -18.76
N PHE A 9 -13.35 -17.78 -17.66
CA PHE A 9 -12.80 -16.41 -17.50
C PHE A 9 -12.45 -16.06 -16.04
N SER A 10 -11.82 -17.00 -15.33
CA SER A 10 -11.24 -16.76 -14.01
C SER A 10 -9.96 -17.57 -13.86
N LEU A 11 -9.02 -17.36 -14.79
CA LEU A 11 -7.62 -17.66 -14.56
C LEU A 11 -7.17 -16.87 -13.33
N ASN A 12 -6.67 -17.60 -12.32
CA ASN A 12 -5.97 -17.15 -11.09
C ASN A 12 -6.68 -17.27 -9.74
N ALA A 13 -7.65 -18.17 -9.57
CA ALA A 13 -8.00 -18.69 -8.23
C ALA A 13 -7.28 -20.02 -7.88
N GLY A 14 -6.57 -20.63 -8.84
CA GLY A 14 -5.99 -21.97 -8.71
C GLY A 14 -4.74 -22.09 -7.83
N PHE A 15 -4.08 -20.97 -7.50
CA PHE A 15 -2.81 -21.00 -6.76
C PHE A 15 -2.95 -21.03 -5.23
N TRP A 16 -4.17 -20.90 -4.68
CA TRP A 16 -4.35 -20.71 -3.23
C TRP A 16 -5.06 -21.86 -2.51
N ASN A 17 -5.09 -23.07 -3.07
CA ASN A 17 -5.64 -24.23 -2.35
C ASN A 17 -4.64 -24.78 -1.31
N PHE A 18 -4.34 -23.97 -0.29
CA PHE A 18 -3.48 -24.39 0.81
C PHE A 18 -4.29 -25.23 1.81
N ARG A 19 -4.41 -26.52 1.48
CA ARG A 19 -5.17 -27.53 2.26
C ARG A 19 -4.60 -27.78 3.67
N SER A 20 -3.41 -27.27 4.02
CA SER A 20 -2.88 -27.42 5.39
C SER A 20 -2.18 -26.15 5.89
N LYS A 21 -2.61 -25.67 7.06
CA LYS A 21 -2.18 -24.39 7.66
C LYS A 21 -0.76 -24.43 8.24
N ARG A 22 -0.23 -25.62 8.56
CA ARG A 22 1.10 -25.80 9.19
C ARG A 22 2.26 -25.57 8.22
N HIS A 23 2.13 -26.05 6.98
CA HIS A 23 3.19 -25.93 5.98
C HIS A 23 3.38 -24.49 5.50
N ILE A 24 2.30 -23.70 5.42
CA ILE A 24 2.37 -22.27 5.04
C ILE A 24 3.29 -21.49 5.99
N PHE A 25 3.14 -21.71 7.30
CA PHE A 25 3.97 -21.02 8.30
C PHE A 25 5.45 -21.41 8.18
N ILE A 26 5.74 -22.68 7.90
CA ILE A 26 7.12 -23.17 7.69
C ILE A 26 7.72 -22.54 6.43
N TYR A 27 7.00 -22.54 5.30
CA TYR A 27 7.49 -21.91 4.07
C TYR A 27 7.73 -20.41 4.24
N LEU A 28 6.81 -19.72 4.93
CA LEU A 28 6.97 -18.30 5.23
C LEU A 28 8.22 -18.05 6.09
N ALA A 29 8.41 -18.85 7.15
CA ALA A 29 9.60 -18.75 8.00
C ALA A 29 10.90 -19.02 7.21
N MET A 30 10.90 -20.01 6.32
CA MET A 30 12.04 -20.29 5.44
C MET A 30 12.39 -19.09 4.54
N VAL A 31 11.39 -18.44 3.94
CA VAL A 31 11.61 -17.25 3.10
C VAL A 31 12.21 -16.11 3.92
N TYR A 32 11.68 -15.82 5.11
CA TYR A 32 12.23 -14.75 5.97
C TYR A 32 13.66 -15.04 6.41
N VAL A 33 13.98 -16.28 6.80
CA VAL A 33 15.35 -16.67 7.18
C VAL A 33 16.31 -16.57 6.01
N LEU A 34 15.91 -17.04 4.82
CA LEU A 34 16.73 -16.96 3.61
C LEU A 34 17.04 -15.50 3.24
N VAL A 35 16.02 -14.65 3.25
CA VAL A 35 16.16 -13.21 2.97
C VAL A 35 17.10 -12.56 3.99
N LEU A 36 16.92 -12.86 5.28
CA LEU A 36 17.80 -12.35 6.34
C LEU A 36 19.25 -12.77 6.14
N ILE A 37 19.52 -14.04 5.83
CA ILE A 37 20.88 -14.53 5.55
C ILE A 37 21.49 -13.77 4.38
N PHE A 38 20.72 -13.51 3.31
CA PHE A 38 21.20 -12.76 2.16
C PHE A 38 21.53 -11.30 2.52
N TYR A 39 20.65 -10.61 3.25
CA TYR A 39 20.91 -9.25 3.72
C TYR A 39 22.13 -9.17 4.64
N LEU A 40 22.30 -10.12 5.56
CA LEU A 40 23.46 -10.17 6.45
C LEU A 40 24.76 -10.45 5.67
N ALA A 41 24.73 -11.38 4.72
CA ALA A 41 25.89 -11.68 3.87
C ALA A 41 26.32 -10.46 3.06
N LEU A 42 25.36 -9.72 2.47
CA LEU A 42 25.64 -8.49 1.74
C LEU A 42 26.21 -7.39 2.65
N ALA A 43 25.61 -7.17 3.82
CA ALA A 43 26.08 -6.17 4.78
C ALA A 43 27.52 -6.48 5.25
N ILE A 44 27.79 -7.71 5.65
CA ILE A 44 29.12 -8.15 6.12
C ILE A 44 30.16 -8.00 5.01
N THR A 45 29.85 -8.46 3.79
CA THR A 45 30.77 -8.35 2.65
C THR A 45 31.07 -6.89 2.31
N GLY A 46 30.05 -6.02 2.34
CA GLY A 46 30.21 -4.58 2.11
C GLY A 46 31.09 -3.92 3.15
N THR A 47 30.89 -4.21 4.44
CA THR A 47 31.69 -3.64 5.54
C THR A 47 33.17 -4.02 5.48
N PHE A 48 33.50 -5.25 5.05
CA PHE A 48 34.89 -5.68 4.94
C PHE A 48 35.57 -5.28 3.62
N SER A 49 34.82 -4.91 2.58
CA SER A 49 35.37 -4.63 1.25
C SER A 49 35.79 -3.17 1.03
N PHE A 50 35.25 -2.21 1.77
CA PHE A 50 35.50 -0.77 1.56
C PHE A 50 35.84 -0.05 2.86
N SER A 51 36.76 0.92 2.80
CA SER A 51 37.13 1.76 3.95
C SER A 51 36.12 2.89 4.22
N HIS A 52 35.44 3.38 3.18
CA HIS A 52 34.35 4.36 3.27
C HIS A 52 33.16 3.83 2.47
N ILE A 53 31.97 3.81 3.10
CA ILE A 53 30.76 3.21 2.53
C ILE A 53 29.74 4.33 2.28
N PHE A 54 29.32 4.48 1.03
CA PHE A 54 28.18 5.34 0.67
C PHE A 54 26.85 4.67 1.02
N ASP A 55 25.86 5.48 1.40
CA ASP A 55 24.49 5.05 1.72
C ASP A 55 23.88 4.15 0.62
N VAL A 56 24.18 4.45 -0.65
CA VAL A 56 23.80 3.62 -1.79
C VAL A 56 24.95 2.69 -2.14
N TYR A 57 24.79 1.41 -1.82
CA TYR A 57 25.85 0.40 -1.97
C TYR A 57 26.48 0.37 -3.37
N SER A 58 25.68 0.53 -4.43
CA SER A 58 26.19 0.49 -5.81
C SER A 58 27.13 1.64 -6.18
N LEU A 59 27.05 2.79 -5.49
CA LEU A 59 27.93 3.94 -5.73
C LEU A 59 29.37 3.69 -5.27
N ASN A 60 29.58 2.72 -4.36
CA ASN A 60 30.93 2.36 -3.88
C ASN A 60 31.81 1.80 -5.01
N PHE A 61 31.23 1.23 -6.07
CA PHE A 61 31.98 0.68 -7.21
C PHE A 61 32.49 1.75 -8.21
N LEU A 62 32.07 3.01 -8.08
CA LEU A 62 32.43 4.07 -9.03
C LEU A 62 33.81 4.70 -8.77
N HIS A 63 34.44 4.44 -7.62
CA HIS A 63 35.63 5.17 -7.15
C HIS A 63 36.98 4.60 -7.63
N SER A 64 37.00 3.46 -8.33
CA SER A 64 38.26 2.97 -8.94
C SER A 64 38.50 3.63 -10.29
N LYS A 65 39.64 4.35 -10.41
CA LYS A 65 40.19 4.73 -11.72
C LYS A 65 40.68 3.45 -12.41
N THR A 66 39.91 2.96 -13.37
CA THR A 66 40.22 1.75 -14.15
C THR A 66 40.56 2.09 -15.59
N ASP A 67 41.67 1.54 -16.08
CA ASP A 67 42.15 1.71 -17.47
C ASP A 67 41.49 0.73 -18.46
N THR A 68 40.78 -0.29 -17.94
CA THR A 68 40.17 -1.38 -18.74
C THR A 68 38.70 -1.10 -19.09
N LEU A 69 38.32 -1.25 -20.37
CA LEU A 69 36.94 -1.04 -20.83
C LEU A 69 35.90 -1.95 -20.14
N HIS A 70 36.26 -3.19 -19.82
CA HIS A 70 35.35 -4.14 -19.17
C HIS A 70 34.99 -3.69 -17.74
N GLU A 71 35.98 -3.23 -16.97
CA GLU A 71 35.77 -2.74 -15.60
C GLU A 71 34.96 -1.44 -15.59
N LEU A 72 35.21 -0.55 -16.55
CA LEU A 72 34.40 0.65 -16.75
C LEU A 72 32.93 0.31 -17.06
N LEU A 73 32.70 -0.67 -17.94
CA LEU A 73 31.34 -1.10 -18.30
C LEU A 73 30.62 -1.74 -17.12
N VAL A 74 31.28 -2.64 -16.38
CA VAL A 74 30.71 -3.32 -15.21
C VAL A 74 30.44 -2.33 -14.08
N ASN A 75 31.38 -1.43 -13.76
CA ASN A 75 31.20 -0.44 -12.69
C ASN A 75 30.05 0.52 -12.99
N ASN A 76 29.97 1.01 -14.24
CA ASN A 76 28.88 1.89 -14.65
C ASN A 76 27.52 1.17 -14.66
N PHE A 77 27.49 -0.09 -15.10
CA PHE A 77 26.26 -0.90 -15.06
C PHE A 77 25.78 -1.16 -13.62
N LEU A 78 26.68 -1.50 -12.70
CA LEU A 78 26.36 -1.71 -11.29
C LEU A 78 25.83 -0.44 -10.63
N ALA A 79 26.44 0.72 -10.91
CA ALA A 79 25.98 2.01 -10.40
C ALA A 79 24.56 2.37 -10.88
N LEU A 80 24.22 2.04 -12.13
CA LEU A 80 22.91 2.31 -12.73
C LEU A 80 21.83 1.30 -12.35
N PHE A 81 22.19 0.14 -11.78
CA PHE A 81 21.22 -0.92 -11.47
C PHE A 81 20.05 -0.45 -10.58
N PRO A 82 20.27 0.29 -9.48
CA PRO A 82 19.15 0.85 -8.71
C PRO A 82 18.31 1.84 -9.51
N VAL A 83 18.92 2.62 -10.41
CA VAL A 83 18.20 3.59 -11.25
C VAL A 83 17.23 2.88 -12.18
N PHE A 84 17.64 1.80 -12.84
CA PHE A 84 16.75 1.00 -13.68
C PHE A 84 15.62 0.35 -12.87
N THR A 85 15.96 -0.18 -11.69
CA THR A 85 14.97 -0.80 -10.80
C THR A 85 13.94 0.21 -10.31
N LEU A 86 14.37 1.40 -9.89
CA LEU A 86 13.49 2.47 -9.43
C LEU A 86 12.65 3.04 -10.56
N SER A 87 13.24 3.25 -11.74
CA SER A 87 12.55 3.78 -12.93
C SER A 87 11.44 2.83 -13.40
N SER A 88 11.68 1.51 -13.41
CA SER A 88 10.66 0.53 -13.81
C SER A 88 9.53 0.40 -12.79
N ASN A 89 9.83 0.54 -11.49
CA ASN A 89 8.85 0.35 -10.41
C ASN A 89 8.06 1.63 -10.10
N TYR A 90 8.64 2.81 -10.34
CA TYR A 90 8.03 4.10 -10.01
C TYR A 90 6.66 4.31 -10.67
N PRO A 91 6.45 4.05 -11.98
CA PRO A 91 5.14 4.19 -12.62
C PRO A 91 4.08 3.30 -11.98
N ILE A 92 4.44 2.06 -11.63
CA ILE A 92 3.51 1.08 -11.05
C ILE A 92 3.03 1.58 -9.67
N VAL A 93 3.97 2.01 -8.82
CA VAL A 93 3.66 2.55 -7.49
C VAL A 93 2.87 3.86 -7.60
N ALA A 94 3.26 4.76 -8.51
CA ALA A 94 2.58 6.03 -8.72
C ALA A 94 1.13 5.84 -9.19
N CYS A 95 0.89 5.02 -10.21
CA CYS A 95 -0.47 4.73 -10.68
C CYS A 95 -1.33 4.09 -9.59
N THR A 96 -0.76 3.17 -8.81
CA THR A 96 -1.46 2.53 -7.68
C THR A 96 -1.84 3.55 -6.61
N LEU A 97 -0.91 4.45 -6.26
CA LEU A 97 -1.15 5.51 -5.29
C LEU A 97 -2.24 6.49 -5.76
N ILE A 98 -2.19 6.92 -7.02
CA ILE A 98 -3.20 7.81 -7.61
C ILE A 98 -4.59 7.16 -7.54
N ASN A 99 -4.70 5.89 -7.91
CA ASN A 99 -5.97 5.16 -7.84
C ASN A 99 -6.49 5.05 -6.40
N ASN A 100 -5.61 4.70 -5.45
CA ASN A 100 -5.99 4.57 -4.04
C ASN A 100 -6.40 5.91 -3.42
N LEU A 101 -5.66 7.00 -3.72
CA LEU A 101 -6.00 8.34 -3.24
C LEU A 101 -7.29 8.86 -3.87
N THR A 102 -7.56 8.56 -5.15
CA THR A 102 -8.82 8.95 -5.79
C THR A 102 -10.00 8.37 -5.03
N VAL A 103 -9.96 7.06 -4.71
CA VAL A 103 -11.03 6.40 -3.94
C VAL A 103 -11.13 6.97 -2.52
N GLN A 104 -10.00 7.22 -1.87
CA GLN A 104 -9.99 7.77 -0.52
C GLN A 104 -10.58 9.18 -0.46
N VAL A 105 -10.21 10.06 -1.40
CA VAL A 105 -10.76 11.41 -1.51
C VAL A 105 -12.24 11.38 -1.81
N ASP A 106 -12.69 10.47 -2.69
CA ASP A 106 -14.10 10.28 -3.00
C ASP A 106 -14.89 9.93 -1.72
N LEU A 107 -14.42 8.95 -0.95
CA LEU A 107 -15.05 8.54 0.32
C LEU A 107 -15.06 9.68 1.35
N ILE A 108 -13.95 10.41 1.51
CA ILE A 108 -13.85 11.53 2.45
C ILE A 108 -14.78 12.68 2.04
N SER A 109 -14.83 12.99 0.75
CA SER A 109 -15.71 14.04 0.24
C SER A 109 -17.17 13.69 0.52
N GLU A 110 -17.57 12.44 0.29
CA GLU A 110 -18.93 11.99 0.56
C GLU A 110 -19.27 12.03 2.05
N LEU A 111 -18.36 11.59 2.93
CA LEU A 111 -18.54 11.69 4.39
C LEU A 111 -18.72 13.15 4.83
N PHE A 112 -17.85 14.05 4.35
CA PHE A 112 -17.88 15.48 4.72
C PHE A 112 -19.16 16.18 4.23
N PHE A 113 -19.61 15.88 3.01
CA PHE A 113 -20.86 16.43 2.45
C PHE A 113 -22.12 15.83 3.09
N SER A 114 -22.05 14.60 3.63
CA SER A 114 -23.17 13.96 4.32
C SER A 114 -23.55 14.70 5.62
N ASP A 115 -22.57 15.19 6.38
CA ASP A 115 -22.83 15.96 7.62
C ASP A 115 -23.49 17.32 7.31
N THR A 116 -23.13 17.96 6.21
CA THR A 116 -23.73 19.26 5.82
C THR A 116 -25.17 19.12 5.34
N LYS A 117 -25.49 18.01 4.65
CA LYS A 117 -26.87 17.72 4.21
C LYS A 117 -27.80 17.33 5.35
N MET A 118 -27.26 16.77 6.45
CA MET A 118 -28.07 16.38 7.62
C MET A 118 -28.61 17.57 8.43
N GLN A 119 -28.06 18.78 8.23
CA GLN A 119 -28.59 20.02 8.83
C GLN A 119 -29.59 20.78 7.94
N VAL A 120 -29.57 20.57 6.63
CA VAL A 120 -30.42 21.33 5.67
C VAL A 120 -31.64 20.54 5.20
N LEU A 121 -31.59 19.20 5.19
CA LEU A 121 -32.70 18.36 4.77
C LEU A 121 -33.17 17.48 5.93
N GLY A 122 -33.95 18.09 6.82
CA GLY A 122 -34.75 17.35 7.80
C GLY A 122 -35.74 16.42 7.09
N SER A 123 -35.86 15.21 7.64
CA SER A 123 -36.88 14.19 7.35
C SER A 123 -36.90 13.57 5.95
N SER A 124 -36.67 12.26 5.97
CA SER A 124 -37.10 11.26 4.99
C SER A 124 -36.20 11.04 3.76
N ALA A 125 -35.61 9.84 3.77
CA ALA A 125 -35.13 9.08 2.61
C ALA A 125 -33.82 9.54 1.93
N MET A 126 -32.68 9.23 2.56
CA MET A 126 -31.67 8.42 1.86
C MET A 126 -30.77 7.75 2.88
N GLY A 127 -31.11 6.51 3.22
CA GLY A 127 -30.23 5.64 3.98
C GLY A 127 -28.95 5.40 3.18
N PHE A 128 -27.82 5.54 3.85
CA PHE A 128 -26.51 5.10 3.37
C PHE A 128 -26.62 3.67 2.85
N ASN A 129 -26.59 3.50 1.52
CA ASN A 129 -26.62 2.18 0.90
C ASN A 129 -25.28 1.96 0.17
N PRO A 130 -24.33 1.22 0.79
CA PRO A 130 -22.98 1.00 0.23
C PRO A 130 -23.01 0.30 -1.15
N HIS A 131 -24.16 -0.22 -1.55
CA HIS A 131 -24.42 -0.79 -2.86
C HIS A 131 -24.36 0.25 -4.01
N TYR A 132 -24.54 1.55 -3.73
CA TYR A 132 -24.51 2.61 -4.75
C TYR A 132 -23.09 2.91 -5.22
N LEU A 133 -22.13 2.99 -4.29
CA LEU A 133 -20.70 3.17 -4.62
C LEU A 133 -20.12 1.95 -5.33
N LEU A 134 -20.54 0.75 -4.93
CA LEU A 134 -20.14 -0.47 -5.61
C LEU A 134 -20.69 -0.55 -7.04
N LYS A 135 -21.91 -0.04 -7.29
CA LYS A 135 -22.49 0.09 -8.64
C LYS A 135 -21.75 1.12 -9.49
N LEU A 136 -21.35 2.26 -8.92
CA LEU A 136 -20.58 3.29 -9.65
C LEU A 136 -19.17 2.81 -10.00
N TYR A 137 -18.53 2.06 -9.10
CA TYR A 137 -17.21 1.48 -9.35
C TYR A 137 -17.26 0.36 -10.41
N THR A 138 -18.25 -0.53 -10.34
CA THR A 138 -18.46 -1.60 -11.35
C THR A 138 -18.89 -1.06 -12.71
N ARG A 139 -19.61 0.07 -12.76
CA ARG A 139 -20.05 0.69 -14.02
C ARG A 139 -18.91 1.28 -14.86
N LYS A 140 -17.76 1.61 -14.26
CA LYS A 140 -16.56 2.06 -15.01
C LYS A 140 -15.84 0.90 -15.72
N GLY A 141 -16.17 -0.35 -15.39
CA GLY A 141 -15.46 -1.54 -15.87
C GLY A 141 -16.14 -2.33 -17.01
N ASN A 142 -17.37 -2.01 -17.42
CA ASN A 142 -18.06 -2.74 -18.48
C ASN A 142 -18.43 -1.85 -19.67
N ASP A 143 -18.13 -2.35 -20.86
CA ASP A 143 -18.30 -1.76 -22.19
C ASP A 143 -19.69 -1.11 -22.45
N PRO A 144 -19.75 -0.12 -23.36
CA PRO A 144 -20.90 0.76 -23.58
C PRO A 144 -22.09 0.15 -24.37
N ALA A 145 -22.16 -1.17 -24.51
CA ALA A 145 -23.01 -1.84 -25.51
C ALA A 145 -24.45 -2.19 -25.04
N CYS A 146 -24.95 -1.68 -23.92
CA CYS A 146 -26.31 -1.98 -23.44
C CYS A 146 -27.07 -0.70 -23.04
N LEU A 147 -27.23 0.23 -23.99
CA LEU A 147 -28.08 1.42 -23.84
C LEU A 147 -29.05 1.56 -25.01
N LEU A 148 -29.88 0.54 -25.21
CA LEU A 148 -31.14 0.67 -25.94
C LEU A 148 -32.23 0.10 -25.03
N GLU A 149 -32.86 0.97 -24.25
CA GLU A 149 -34.31 1.18 -24.31
C GLU A 149 -34.70 2.39 -23.42
N ASP A 150 -35.54 3.23 -24.00
CA ASP A 150 -36.37 4.31 -23.45
C ASP A 150 -35.81 5.71 -23.10
N ARG A 151 -36.21 6.66 -23.97
CA ARG A 151 -36.40 8.12 -23.80
C ARG A 151 -37.85 8.43 -24.27
N PRO A 152 -38.54 9.53 -23.87
CA PRO A 152 -37.99 10.90 -23.76
C PRO A 152 -38.59 11.80 -22.64
N ASP A 153 -37.86 12.82 -22.17
CA ASP A 153 -38.25 14.25 -22.23
C ASP A 153 -37.38 15.17 -21.36
N SER A 154 -37.05 16.33 -21.95
CA SER A 154 -36.33 17.51 -21.43
C SER A 154 -34.83 17.37 -21.12
N ASP A 155 -34.05 18.36 -21.58
CA ASP A 155 -32.58 18.43 -21.58
C ASP A 155 -31.98 19.04 -20.29
N PRO A 156 -31.80 18.26 -19.22
CA PRO A 156 -30.69 18.51 -18.28
C PRO A 156 -29.80 17.29 -18.04
N GLU A 157 -30.22 16.08 -18.41
CA GLU A 157 -29.53 14.85 -18.03
C GLU A 157 -28.21 14.63 -18.81
N ILE A 158 -28.15 15.01 -20.08
CA ILE A 158 -26.92 14.89 -20.91
C ILE A 158 -25.82 15.85 -20.44
N VAL A 159 -26.19 17.09 -20.11
CA VAL A 159 -25.25 18.14 -19.66
C VAL A 159 -24.69 17.80 -18.27
N VAL A 160 -25.54 17.25 -17.39
CA VAL A 160 -25.13 16.80 -16.06
C VAL A 160 -24.16 15.62 -16.15
N VAL A 161 -24.40 14.65 -17.04
CA VAL A 161 -23.49 13.51 -17.24
C VAL A 161 -22.12 13.93 -17.78
N ASP A 162 -22.06 14.84 -18.75
CA ASP A 162 -20.78 15.33 -19.30
C ASP A 162 -20.00 16.20 -18.29
N THR A 163 -20.71 17.00 -17.48
CA THR A 163 -20.11 17.82 -16.42
C THR A 163 -19.53 16.95 -15.31
N ILE A 164 -20.25 15.91 -14.87
CA ILE A 164 -19.78 14.94 -13.85
C ILE A 164 -18.58 14.13 -14.38
N SER A 165 -18.58 13.76 -15.67
CA SER A 165 -17.45 13.06 -16.31
C SER A 165 -16.19 13.93 -16.34
N LYS A 166 -16.32 15.20 -16.76
CA LYS A 166 -15.22 16.16 -16.78
C LYS A 166 -14.70 16.48 -15.37
N ILE A 167 -15.59 16.69 -14.38
CA ILE A 167 -15.18 16.92 -12.98
C ILE A 167 -14.36 15.74 -12.43
N GLY A 168 -14.76 14.51 -12.78
CA GLY A 168 -14.04 13.30 -12.37
C GLY A 168 -12.67 13.16 -13.02
N GLN A 169 -12.55 13.54 -14.30
CA GLN A 169 -11.26 13.54 -15.01
C GLN A 169 -10.31 14.61 -14.47
N TRP A 170 -10.77 15.86 -14.29
CA TRP A 170 -9.96 16.93 -13.72
C TRP A 170 -9.48 16.60 -12.31
N ARG A 171 -10.33 15.97 -11.48
CA ARG A 171 -9.94 15.49 -10.14
C ARG A 171 -8.82 14.46 -10.21
N HIS A 172 -8.91 13.49 -11.12
CA HIS A 172 -7.87 12.48 -11.30
C HIS A 172 -6.52 13.10 -11.72
N TYR A 173 -6.53 14.02 -12.68
CA TYR A 173 -5.32 14.73 -13.10
C TYR A 173 -4.74 15.62 -11.98
N ALA A 174 -5.59 16.27 -11.19
CA ALA A 174 -5.16 17.05 -10.04
C ALA A 174 -4.48 16.17 -8.97
N ILE A 175 -5.05 15.00 -8.66
CA ILE A 175 -4.44 14.03 -7.72
C ILE A 175 -3.10 13.53 -8.27
N ALA A 176 -3.04 13.19 -9.55
CA ALA A 176 -1.78 12.77 -10.19
C ALA A 176 -0.70 13.86 -10.09
N LEU A 177 -1.07 15.11 -10.34
CA LEU A 177 -0.18 16.25 -10.21
C LEU A 177 0.30 16.43 -8.77
N VAL A 178 -0.59 16.32 -7.77
CA VAL A 178 -0.24 16.41 -6.35
C VAL A 178 0.73 15.29 -5.94
N VAL A 179 0.48 14.05 -6.39
CA VAL A 179 1.36 12.90 -6.10
C VAL A 179 2.76 13.16 -6.65
N ILE A 180 2.88 13.53 -7.92
CA ILE A 180 4.18 13.81 -8.55
C ILE A 180 4.86 15.03 -7.92
N ALA A 181 4.11 16.10 -7.67
CA ALA A 181 4.63 17.31 -7.04
C ALA A 181 5.15 17.03 -5.63
N SER A 182 4.44 16.22 -4.84
CA SER A 182 4.88 15.86 -3.48
C SER A 182 6.19 15.08 -3.47
N ALA A 183 6.35 14.08 -4.35
CA ALA A 183 7.59 13.33 -4.48
C ALA A 183 8.76 14.23 -4.96
N THR A 184 8.47 15.15 -5.89
CA THR A 184 9.45 16.09 -6.43
C THR A 184 9.89 17.11 -5.38
N LEU A 185 8.95 17.64 -4.58
CA LEU A 185 9.24 18.55 -3.49
C LEU A 185 10.12 17.89 -2.42
N ILE A 186 9.80 16.65 -2.04
CA ILE A 186 10.61 15.87 -1.09
C ILE A 186 12.04 15.68 -1.62
N ALA A 187 12.19 15.39 -2.91
CA ALA A 187 13.49 15.26 -3.56
C ALA A 187 14.28 16.58 -3.58
N PHE A 188 13.62 17.74 -3.75
CA PHE A 188 14.29 19.04 -3.69
C PHE A 188 14.64 19.49 -2.26
N CYS A 189 13.88 19.05 -1.26
CA CYS A 189 14.10 19.41 0.14
C CYS A 189 15.06 18.47 0.88
N THR A 190 15.42 17.31 0.31
CA THR A 190 16.15 16.27 1.04
C THR A 190 17.33 15.73 0.23
N ASP A 191 18.55 16.11 0.61
CA ASP A 191 19.77 15.58 0.01
C ASP A 191 20.19 14.22 0.61
N ASN A 192 19.73 13.91 1.83
CA ASN A 192 20.10 12.71 2.57
C ASN A 192 19.10 11.58 2.36
N VAL A 193 19.39 10.67 1.42
CA VAL A 193 18.56 9.50 1.11
C VAL A 193 18.37 8.56 2.31
N LEU A 194 19.37 8.49 3.21
CA LEU A 194 19.31 7.68 4.42
C LEU A 194 18.28 8.22 5.42
N MET A 195 18.29 9.53 5.67
CA MET A 195 17.30 10.19 6.53
C MET A 195 15.89 10.03 5.96
N LEU A 196 15.74 10.21 4.64
CA LEU A 196 14.44 10.07 3.98
C LEU A 196 13.90 8.64 4.09
N THR A 197 14.74 7.65 3.81
CA THR A 197 14.36 6.23 3.88
C THR A 197 14.08 5.78 5.31
N SER A 198 14.83 6.31 6.28
CA SER A 198 14.60 6.08 7.71
C SER A 198 13.20 6.56 8.12
N ILE A 199 12.85 7.82 7.83
CA ILE A 199 11.54 8.39 8.21
C ILE A 199 10.41 7.69 7.44
N THR A 200 10.52 7.60 6.12
CA THR A 200 9.45 7.06 5.26
C THR A 200 9.28 5.53 5.41
N GLY A 201 10.33 4.81 5.81
CA GLY A 201 10.27 3.37 6.08
C GLY A 201 9.77 3.05 7.48
N SER A 202 10.14 3.84 8.49
CA SER A 202 9.81 3.55 9.89
C SER A 202 8.38 3.91 10.27
N TYR A 203 7.94 5.16 10.11
CA TYR A 203 6.64 5.60 10.64
C TYR A 203 5.45 4.94 9.92
N PRO A 204 5.33 4.99 8.57
CA PRO A 204 4.27 4.28 7.86
C PRO A 204 4.41 2.76 7.99
N GLY A 205 5.65 2.25 8.03
CA GLY A 205 5.94 0.83 8.21
C GLY A 205 5.40 0.30 9.53
N VAL A 206 5.60 1.01 10.63
CA VAL A 206 5.07 0.61 11.95
C VAL A 206 3.54 0.59 11.94
N GLY A 207 2.93 1.58 11.31
CA GLY A 207 1.48 1.67 11.13
C GLY A 207 0.91 0.43 10.42
N VAL A 208 1.43 0.14 9.23
CA VAL A 208 0.90 -0.94 8.37
C VAL A 208 1.27 -2.33 8.90
N GLN A 209 2.46 -2.52 9.47
CA GLN A 209 2.93 -3.85 9.89
C GLN A 209 2.46 -4.26 11.29
N TYR A 210 2.31 -3.31 12.22
CA TYR A 210 1.98 -3.62 13.62
C TYR A 210 0.64 -3.03 14.06
N ILE A 211 0.40 -1.74 13.84
CA ILE A 211 -0.77 -1.04 14.40
C ILE A 211 -2.07 -1.53 13.73
N ILE A 212 -2.15 -1.43 12.40
CA ILE A 212 -3.35 -1.78 11.63
C ILE A 212 -3.77 -3.25 11.86
N PRO A 213 -2.88 -4.26 11.71
CA PRO A 213 -3.25 -5.66 11.96
C PRO A 213 -3.70 -5.92 13.39
N SER A 214 -3.10 -5.23 14.37
CA SER A 214 -3.48 -5.37 15.79
C SER A 214 -4.87 -4.81 16.07
N ILE A 215 -5.17 -3.64 15.52
CA ILE A 215 -6.50 -3.01 15.60
C ILE A 215 -7.55 -3.93 14.95
N ILE A 216 -7.29 -4.41 13.72
CA ILE A 216 -8.19 -5.34 13.02
C ILE A 216 -8.40 -6.62 13.84
N ALA A 217 -7.35 -7.17 14.45
CA ALA A 217 -7.47 -8.35 15.29
C ALA A 217 -8.34 -8.11 16.54
N ILE A 218 -8.22 -6.94 17.18
CA ILE A 218 -9.01 -6.59 18.37
C ILE A 218 -10.49 -6.37 17.97
N TYR A 219 -10.74 -5.53 16.97
CA TYR A 219 -12.10 -5.21 16.53
C TYR A 219 -12.79 -6.42 15.88
N GLY A 220 -12.08 -7.19 15.06
CA GLY A 220 -12.60 -8.40 14.43
C GLY A 220 -13.03 -9.46 15.45
N ARG A 221 -12.26 -9.63 16.55
CA ARG A 221 -12.64 -10.52 17.65
C ARG A 221 -13.89 -10.01 18.37
N ARG A 222 -13.92 -8.72 18.73
CA ARG A 222 -15.10 -8.11 19.38
C ARG A 222 -16.35 -8.25 18.51
N PHE A 223 -16.23 -7.95 17.22
CA PHE A 223 -17.32 -8.07 16.24
C PHE A 223 -17.81 -9.52 16.10
N SER A 224 -16.90 -10.49 16.03
CA SER A 224 -17.25 -11.91 15.95
C SER A 224 -17.98 -12.39 17.22
N THR A 225 -17.53 -11.98 18.40
CA THR A 225 -18.19 -12.34 19.66
C THR A 225 -19.58 -11.72 19.75
N LEU A 226 -19.74 -10.47 19.32
CA LEU A 226 -21.03 -9.75 19.37
C LEU A 226 -22.07 -10.30 18.39
N ASN A 227 -21.67 -10.64 17.16
CA ASN A 227 -22.63 -10.99 16.10
C ASN A 227 -22.84 -12.50 15.90
N ILE A 228 -21.85 -13.33 16.24
CA ILE A 228 -21.89 -14.77 15.93
C ILE A 228 -22.08 -15.61 17.19
N GLY A 229 -21.75 -15.10 18.38
CA GLY A 229 -22.03 -15.74 19.68
C GLY A 229 -21.34 -17.10 19.93
N ALA A 230 -20.68 -17.68 18.93
CA ALA A 230 -20.03 -18.98 19.00
C ALA A 230 -18.52 -18.84 19.28
N GLU A 231 -18.05 -19.46 20.36
CA GLU A 231 -16.61 -19.63 20.56
C GLU A 231 -16.03 -20.55 19.48
N VAL A 232 -14.88 -20.15 18.91
CA VAL A 232 -14.19 -20.93 17.88
C VAL A 232 -13.80 -22.30 18.47
N PRO A 233 -14.19 -23.44 17.85
CA PRO A 233 -13.86 -24.77 18.36
C PRO A 233 -12.36 -24.94 18.58
N ARG A 234 -11.97 -25.59 19.70
CA ARG A 234 -10.56 -25.74 20.10
C ARG A 234 -9.68 -26.38 19.01
N ALA A 235 -10.24 -27.24 18.17
CA ALA A 235 -9.53 -27.92 17.08
C ALA A 235 -9.08 -27.00 15.92
N VAL A 236 -9.72 -25.83 15.75
CA VAL A 236 -9.38 -24.85 14.69
C VAL A 236 -8.88 -23.52 15.26
N ARG A 237 -8.62 -23.49 16.57
CA ARG A 237 -8.17 -22.31 17.30
C ARG A 237 -6.74 -21.96 16.90
N SER A 238 -6.54 -20.72 16.44
CA SER A 238 -5.21 -20.21 16.12
C SER A 238 -4.33 -20.14 17.38
N PRO A 239 -3.01 -20.39 17.28
CA PRO A 239 -2.08 -20.18 18.39
C PRO A 239 -2.11 -18.74 18.93
N PHE A 240 -2.62 -17.78 18.15
CA PHE A 240 -2.77 -16.38 18.54
C PHE A 240 -4.13 -16.06 19.21
N SER A 241 -4.85 -17.03 19.74
CA SER A 241 -6.20 -16.80 20.28
C SER A 241 -6.25 -15.86 21.48
N SER A 242 -5.18 -15.71 22.25
CA SER A 242 -5.15 -14.82 23.41
C SER A 242 -5.26 -13.34 22.99
N SER A 243 -5.96 -12.51 23.76
CA SER A 243 -5.98 -11.05 23.55
C SER A 243 -4.64 -10.38 23.86
N LEU A 244 -3.70 -11.11 24.45
CA LEU A 244 -2.38 -10.62 24.81
C LEU A 244 -1.54 -10.28 23.57
N TRP A 245 -1.66 -11.07 22.49
CA TRP A 245 -0.82 -10.90 21.30
C TRP A 245 -1.03 -9.54 20.59
N PRO A 246 -2.26 -9.11 20.25
CA PRO A 246 -2.46 -7.78 19.67
C PRO A 246 -2.00 -6.63 20.58
N ILE A 247 -2.18 -6.77 21.91
CA ILE A 247 -1.74 -5.76 22.88
C ILE A 247 -0.22 -5.69 22.92
N ALA A 248 0.47 -6.83 22.95
CA ALA A 248 1.93 -6.90 22.90
C ALA A 248 2.47 -6.26 21.61
N MET A 249 1.82 -6.47 20.46
CA MET A 249 2.21 -5.84 19.19
C MET A 249 2.00 -4.31 19.19
N LEU A 250 0.96 -3.81 19.88
CA LEU A 250 0.77 -2.36 20.06
C LEU A 250 1.84 -1.77 20.98
N ILE A 251 2.17 -2.43 22.09
CA ILE A 251 3.27 -2.02 22.97
C ILE A 251 4.59 -2.01 22.21
N TRP A 252 4.85 -3.06 21.42
CA TRP A 252 6.03 -3.14 20.55
C TRP A 252 6.07 -2.00 19.53
N SER A 253 4.95 -1.67 18.90
CA SER A 253 4.87 -0.55 17.97
C SER A 253 5.23 0.79 18.63
N ALA A 254 4.76 1.03 19.86
CA ALA A 254 5.11 2.22 20.63
C ALA A 254 6.61 2.27 20.97
N PHE A 255 7.20 1.12 21.31
CA PHE A 255 8.63 0.99 21.54
C PHE A 255 9.46 1.30 20.29
N ILE A 256 9.07 0.77 19.11
CA ILE A 256 9.76 1.04 17.86
C ILE A 256 9.67 2.53 17.48
N VAL A 257 8.50 3.15 17.60
CA VAL A 257 8.34 4.59 17.33
C VAL A 257 9.21 5.42 18.27
N LEU A 258 9.26 5.08 19.56
CA LEU A 258 10.15 5.74 20.52
C LEU A 258 11.62 5.60 20.11
N MET A 259 12.06 4.40 19.72
CA MET A 259 13.44 4.16 19.28
C MET A 259 13.80 5.00 18.05
N VAL A 260 12.92 5.07 17.06
CA VAL A 260 13.11 5.88 15.84
C VAL A 260 13.18 7.37 16.18
N ILE A 261 12.34 7.86 17.11
CA ILE A 261 12.39 9.24 17.58
C ILE A 261 13.72 9.53 18.28
N LEU A 262 14.20 8.63 19.15
CA LEU A 262 15.49 8.78 19.83
C LEU A 262 16.66 8.81 18.85
N GLU A 263 16.66 7.92 17.85
CA GLU A 263 17.67 7.89 16.80
C GLU A 263 17.66 9.18 15.98
N SER A 264 16.48 9.67 15.63
CA SER A 264 16.32 10.94 14.91
C SER A 264 16.82 12.12 15.74
N CYS A 265 16.46 12.20 17.02
CA CYS A 265 16.94 13.25 17.93
C CYS A 265 18.47 13.20 18.09
N HIS A 266 19.05 12.01 18.23
CA HIS A 266 20.49 11.85 18.29
C HIS A 266 21.14 12.35 17.00
N ALA A 267 20.63 11.94 15.82
CA ALA A 267 21.13 12.41 14.53
C ALA A 267 21.10 13.95 14.42
N PHE A 268 20.03 14.60 14.86
CA PHE A 268 19.92 16.07 14.87
C PHE A 268 20.89 16.76 15.83
N THR A 269 21.37 16.09 16.88
CA THR A 269 22.26 16.68 17.89
C THR A 269 23.73 16.74 17.40
N TYR A 270 24.10 15.98 16.36
CA TYR A 270 25.44 15.99 15.76
C TYR A 270 25.51 16.71 14.41
N LEU A 271 24.46 17.43 13.99
CA LEU A 271 24.57 18.37 12.88
C LEU A 271 25.25 19.66 13.38
N PRO A 272 26.36 20.12 12.76
CA PRO A 272 26.98 21.40 13.05
C PRO A 272 26.12 22.59 12.62
#